data_AF-A0AAN8X749-F1
#
_entry.id   AF-A0AAN8X749-F1
#
_cell.length_a   1.000
_cell.length_b   1.000
_cell.length_c   1.000
_cell.angle_alpha   90.00
_cell.angle_beta   90.00
_cell.angle_gamma   90.00
#
_symmetry.space_group_name_H-M   'P 1'
#
loop_
_entity.id
_entity.type
_entity.pdbx_description
1 polymer ?
#
loop_
_entity_poly.entity_id
_entity_poly.type
_entity_poly.pdbx_seq_one_letter_code
_entity_poly.pdbx_strand_id
1 'polypeptide(L)'
;MKRYGKFIDTLRLHVQGGAGGMGFPKFGGIGGKGGDVFVEAIKGQSLKKTLNAQLDKRWRGGAGNNSRKFQILGESGKDIIIPVPAGTIVNLDTQKALGEVNQIGDKVLVARGGAGGSPTNQYSGQKGQVHNITLIMKLIADIGLVGFPNAGKSTFLKAISNAKPKIASYPFTTIQPNIGIAEFPDKRQMSIADLPGLVEGAWANVGMGHNFLRHVERTKLLLFIVDINGFRLGPTYPYRTALENVILLNKELELYSEDLLVKPCVLVVNKMDTEGGEEKFKKFIEDCSSIKEVCKQFPVEMQPEQLVHFDDIIPCSAKTNLESVNYVKVRLRQLLDVNDDEIRNQVNTQTAVAEKSEVKFSGEEWRRFSVVIFRTMITLTKKLKSSKGGGVPEPPKKRISIRDQLLVKEVSEMESNLPEGCTCKFEDPDTLHRFCLIISPPEGYWSDGVFIFNIMVPEDYNIAPPVVKCETKLWHPNISEEGEICLSLLRQNSIDGLGWAPTRRLKDVVWGLSSLFLDLLNFDDPLNIEAAEHFQRDKESFRRKVKDYIDKYTKR
;
A
#
# COMPACT_ATOMS: atom_id res chain seq x y z
N MET A 1 28.91 0.68 -13.36
CA MET A 1 27.57 0.88 -13.96
C MET A 1 26.53 0.81 -12.85
N LYS A 2 26.04 1.95 -12.35
CA LYS A 2 25.06 1.98 -11.25
C LYS A 2 23.65 1.80 -11.81
N ARG A 3 22.99 0.70 -11.46
CA ARG A 3 21.57 0.44 -11.76
C ARG A 3 20.71 1.19 -10.74
N TYR A 4 20.37 2.44 -11.03
CA TYR A 4 19.34 3.15 -10.29
C TYR A 4 17.96 2.64 -10.76
N GLY A 5 17.14 2.14 -9.85
CA GLY A 5 15.75 1.76 -10.13
C GLY A 5 14.86 2.99 -10.29
N LYS A 6 15.01 3.71 -11.41
CA LYS A 6 14.34 4.98 -11.69
C LYS A 6 12.83 4.93 -11.44
N PHE A 7 12.29 6.01 -10.89
CA PHE A 7 10.86 6.25 -10.82
C PHE A 7 10.26 6.32 -12.23
N ILE A 8 9.11 5.67 -12.43
CA ILE A 8 8.41 5.57 -13.71
C ILE A 8 7.01 6.15 -13.53
N ASP A 9 6.76 7.31 -14.14
CA ASP A 9 5.45 7.95 -14.23
C ASP A 9 4.75 7.68 -15.57
N THR A 10 5.52 7.23 -16.58
CA THR A 10 5.04 6.92 -17.93
C THR A 10 5.48 5.54 -18.36
N LEU A 11 4.54 4.72 -18.85
CA LEU A 11 4.82 3.35 -19.29
C LEU A 11 4.12 3.03 -20.61
N ARG A 12 4.87 2.61 -21.63
CA ARG A 12 4.34 2.13 -22.91
C ARG A 12 4.18 0.62 -22.91
N LEU A 13 2.99 0.14 -23.27
CA LEU A 13 2.64 -1.28 -23.29
C LEU A 13 2.04 -1.66 -24.64
N HIS A 14 2.43 -2.84 -25.14
CA HIS A 14 1.71 -3.50 -26.23
C HIS A 14 0.68 -4.46 -25.66
N VAL A 15 -0.59 -4.27 -26.01
CA VAL A 15 -1.73 -5.05 -25.48
C VAL A 15 -2.50 -5.71 -26.61
N GLN A 16 -3.04 -6.91 -26.36
CA GLN A 16 -3.79 -7.67 -27.35
C GLN A 16 -4.98 -8.43 -26.75
N GLY A 17 -6.17 -8.23 -27.30
CA GLY A 17 -7.33 -9.06 -26.98
C GLY A 17 -7.13 -10.52 -27.42
N GLY A 18 -7.75 -11.45 -26.72
CA GLY A 18 -7.75 -12.86 -27.09
C GLY A 18 -8.40 -13.09 -28.45
N ALA A 19 -7.96 -14.11 -29.19
CA ALA A 19 -8.65 -14.52 -30.41
C ALA A 19 -9.96 -15.25 -30.06
N GLY A 20 -11.01 -15.06 -30.86
CA GLY A 20 -12.24 -15.85 -30.74
C GLY A 20 -12.00 -17.29 -31.19
N GLY A 21 -12.68 -18.23 -30.54
CA GLY A 21 -12.68 -19.63 -30.93
C GLY A 21 -13.46 -19.86 -32.22
N MET A 22 -13.13 -20.93 -32.95
CA MET A 22 -13.89 -21.34 -34.14
C MET A 22 -15.22 -21.97 -33.75
N GLY A 23 -16.25 -21.69 -34.54
CA GLY A 23 -17.53 -22.37 -34.46
C GLY A 23 -17.50 -23.75 -35.12
N PHE A 24 -18.58 -24.51 -34.97
CA PHE A 24 -18.72 -25.84 -35.55
C PHE A 24 -19.90 -25.87 -36.54
N PRO A 25 -19.69 -25.53 -37.83
CA PRO A 25 -20.76 -25.31 -38.81
C PRO A 25 -21.78 -26.44 -38.89
N LYS A 26 -21.29 -27.69 -38.91
CA LYS A 26 -22.11 -28.89 -39.12
C LYS A 26 -23.23 -29.09 -38.09
N PHE A 27 -23.07 -28.54 -36.88
CA PHE A 27 -24.08 -28.60 -35.82
C PHE A 27 -24.47 -27.21 -35.30
N GLY A 28 -24.17 -26.15 -36.06
CA GLY A 28 -24.47 -24.78 -35.65
C GLY A 28 -23.70 -24.30 -34.42
N GLY A 29 -22.58 -24.93 -34.05
CA GLY A 29 -21.83 -24.57 -32.85
C GLY A 29 -21.19 -23.18 -32.94
N ILE A 30 -21.25 -22.41 -31.85
CA ILE A 30 -20.74 -21.04 -31.75
C ILE A 30 -19.47 -21.02 -30.89
N GLY A 31 -18.36 -20.55 -31.46
CA GLY A 31 -17.08 -20.47 -30.77
C GLY A 31 -17.11 -19.45 -29.64
N GLY A 32 -16.23 -19.62 -28.65
CA GLY A 32 -16.13 -18.71 -27.51
C GLY A 32 -15.53 -17.37 -27.91
N LYS A 33 -15.97 -16.29 -27.23
CA LYS A 33 -15.33 -14.96 -27.39
C LYS A 33 -13.91 -15.00 -26.84
N GLY A 34 -12.97 -14.32 -27.47
CA GLY A 34 -11.66 -14.05 -26.86
C GLY A 34 -11.79 -13.15 -25.62
N GLY A 35 -10.86 -13.30 -24.68
CA GLY A 35 -10.81 -12.46 -23.48
C GLY A 35 -10.40 -11.03 -23.80
N ASP A 36 -10.99 -10.08 -23.10
CA ASP A 36 -10.69 -8.65 -23.17
C ASP A 36 -9.44 -8.32 -22.32
N VAL A 37 -8.83 -7.17 -22.59
CA VAL A 37 -7.74 -6.62 -21.77
C VAL A 37 -8.20 -5.31 -21.16
N PHE A 38 -8.07 -5.20 -19.84
CA PHE A 38 -8.44 -4.03 -19.06
C PHE A 38 -7.22 -3.45 -18.35
N VAL A 39 -7.21 -2.15 -18.15
CA VAL A 39 -6.35 -1.47 -17.16
C VAL A 39 -7.20 -1.21 -15.93
N GLU A 40 -6.71 -1.58 -14.74
CA GLU A 40 -7.45 -1.43 -13.48
C GLU A 40 -6.59 -0.79 -12.40
N ALA A 41 -7.16 0.16 -11.66
CA ALA A 41 -6.50 0.77 -10.52
C ALA A 41 -6.49 -0.18 -9.31
N ILE A 42 -5.31 -0.61 -8.87
CA ILE A 42 -5.12 -1.52 -7.72
C ILE A 42 -4.35 -0.81 -6.60
N LYS A 43 -4.74 -1.09 -5.35
CA LYS A 43 -4.08 -0.55 -4.15
C LYS A 43 -2.62 -1.03 -4.06
N GLY A 44 -1.68 -0.12 -3.76
CA GLY A 44 -0.25 -0.44 -3.58
C GLY A 44 0.53 -0.77 -4.87
N GLN A 45 -0.09 -0.56 -6.02
CA GLN A 45 0.52 -0.79 -7.33
C GLN A 45 1.31 0.43 -7.80
N SER A 46 2.46 0.22 -8.44
CA SER A 46 3.25 1.25 -9.14
C SER A 46 3.47 0.85 -10.61
N LEU A 47 3.72 1.81 -11.50
CA LEU A 47 3.99 1.50 -12.91
C LEU A 47 5.27 0.66 -13.07
N LYS A 48 6.24 0.78 -12.16
CA LYS A 48 7.43 -0.07 -12.11
C LYS A 48 7.06 -1.53 -11.83
N LYS A 49 6.17 -1.81 -10.87
CA LYS A 49 5.65 -3.16 -10.62
C LYS A 49 4.91 -3.70 -11.85
N THR A 50 4.15 -2.85 -12.55
CA THR A 50 3.45 -3.21 -13.79
C THR A 50 4.42 -3.56 -14.93
N LEU A 51 5.50 -2.79 -15.09
CA LEU A 51 6.58 -3.08 -16.04
C LEU A 51 7.27 -4.41 -15.73
N ASN A 52 7.60 -4.65 -14.46
CA ASN A 52 8.24 -5.90 -14.06
C ASN A 52 7.34 -7.12 -14.33
N ALA A 53 6.03 -7.00 -14.08
CA ALA A 53 5.07 -8.05 -14.40
C ALA A 53 4.97 -8.35 -15.92
N GLN A 54 5.25 -7.36 -16.77
CA GLN A 54 5.27 -7.55 -18.23
C GLN A 54 6.49 -8.34 -18.71
N LEU A 55 7.64 -8.22 -18.05
CA LEU A 55 8.84 -8.97 -18.42
C LEU A 55 8.59 -10.49 -18.34
N ASP A 56 7.73 -10.91 -17.41
CA ASP A 56 7.33 -12.31 -17.23
C ASP A 56 6.05 -12.68 -18.01
N LYS A 57 5.22 -11.71 -18.43
CA LYS A 57 3.89 -11.96 -19.03
C LYS A 57 3.59 -11.02 -20.20
N ARG A 58 3.13 -11.59 -21.32
CA ARG A 58 2.53 -10.80 -22.40
C ARG A 58 1.12 -10.35 -21.98
N TRP A 59 0.80 -9.06 -22.15
CA TRP A 59 -0.54 -8.52 -21.91
C TRP A 59 -1.52 -8.94 -23.02
N ARG A 60 -1.87 -10.23 -23.03
CA ARG A 60 -2.75 -10.83 -24.03
C ARG A 60 -3.91 -11.58 -23.38
N GLY A 61 -5.14 -11.21 -23.76
CA GLY A 61 -6.35 -11.92 -23.35
C GLY A 61 -6.33 -13.40 -23.76
N GLY A 62 -6.96 -14.26 -22.96
CA GLY A 62 -7.08 -15.69 -23.27
C GLY A 62 -7.85 -15.93 -24.57
N ALA A 63 -7.47 -16.95 -25.34
CA ALA A 63 -8.23 -17.34 -26.51
C ALA A 63 -9.59 -17.95 -26.12
N GLY A 64 -10.63 -17.67 -26.90
CA GLY A 64 -11.90 -18.36 -26.79
C GLY A 64 -11.78 -19.80 -27.27
N ASN A 65 -12.53 -20.71 -26.64
CA ASN A 65 -12.50 -22.12 -26.99
C ASN A 65 -13.32 -22.39 -28.26
N ASN A 66 -12.85 -23.35 -29.07
CA ASN A 66 -13.59 -23.80 -30.24
C ASN A 66 -14.83 -24.61 -29.83
N SER A 67 -15.90 -24.50 -30.60
CA SER A 67 -17.02 -25.44 -30.50
C SER A 67 -16.64 -26.79 -31.07
N ARG A 68 -17.27 -27.85 -30.56
CA ARG A 68 -17.09 -29.23 -31.00
C ARG A 68 -18.39 -30.01 -30.91
N LYS A 69 -18.41 -31.21 -31.49
CA LYS A 69 -19.60 -32.07 -31.61
C LYS A 69 -20.41 -32.24 -30.31
N PHE A 70 -19.75 -32.33 -29.16
CA PHE A 70 -20.38 -32.51 -27.85
C PHE A 70 -20.36 -31.26 -26.96
N GLN A 71 -19.92 -30.12 -27.49
CA GLN A 71 -19.86 -28.84 -26.81
C GLN A 71 -20.05 -27.75 -27.85
N ILE A 72 -21.31 -27.51 -28.22
CA ILE A 72 -21.69 -26.62 -29.30
C ILE A 72 -21.45 -25.15 -28.97
N LEU A 73 -21.34 -24.77 -27.69
CA LEU A 73 -20.96 -23.44 -27.26
C LEU A 73 -19.52 -23.46 -26.72
N GLY A 74 -18.64 -22.70 -27.36
CA GLY A 74 -17.28 -22.50 -26.89
C GLY A 74 -17.22 -21.57 -25.69
N GLU A 75 -16.40 -21.91 -24.71
CA GLU A 75 -16.17 -21.06 -23.53
C GLU A 75 -15.38 -19.80 -23.89
N SER A 76 -15.72 -18.68 -23.25
CA SER A 76 -14.99 -17.43 -23.41
C SER A 76 -13.57 -17.53 -22.84
N GLY A 77 -12.64 -16.88 -23.52
CA GLY A 77 -11.27 -16.72 -23.04
C GLY A 77 -11.23 -15.85 -21.78
N LYS A 78 -10.23 -16.09 -20.93
CA LYS A 78 -10.05 -15.32 -19.70
C LYS A 78 -9.56 -13.91 -20.00
N ASP A 79 -10.22 -12.92 -19.40
CA ASP A 79 -9.78 -11.53 -19.47
C ASP A 79 -8.45 -11.33 -18.74
N ILE A 80 -7.70 -10.30 -19.13
CA ILE A 80 -6.46 -9.89 -18.48
C ILE A 80 -6.62 -8.49 -17.91
N ILE A 81 -6.13 -8.32 -16.67
CA ILE A 81 -6.08 -7.05 -15.97
C ILE A 81 -4.62 -6.61 -15.91
N ILE A 82 -4.37 -5.40 -16.40
CA ILE A 82 -3.12 -4.66 -16.26
C ILE A 82 -3.26 -3.79 -15.01
N PRO A 83 -2.62 -4.16 -13.88
CA PRO A 83 -2.76 -3.42 -12.65
C PRO A 83 -1.97 -2.11 -12.75
N VAL A 84 -2.57 -0.99 -12.36
CA VAL A 84 -1.92 0.33 -12.34
C VAL A 84 -2.27 1.08 -11.04
N PRO A 85 -1.51 2.13 -10.67
CA PRO A 85 -1.95 3.04 -9.60
C PRO A 85 -3.20 3.82 -10.01
N ALA A 86 -4.00 4.21 -9.01
CA ALA A 86 -5.07 5.18 -9.20
C ALA A 86 -4.53 6.53 -9.71
N GLY A 87 -5.33 7.26 -10.50
CA GLY A 87 -4.92 8.48 -11.21
C GLY A 87 -4.11 8.21 -12.48
N THR A 88 -4.23 7.03 -13.09
CA THR A 88 -3.53 6.71 -14.35
C THR A 88 -4.42 7.04 -15.55
N ILE A 89 -3.88 7.81 -16.49
CA ILE A 89 -4.47 8.09 -17.80
C ILE A 89 -4.00 7.01 -18.78
N VAL A 90 -4.92 6.50 -19.58
CA VAL A 90 -4.62 5.52 -20.63
C VAL A 90 -4.78 6.19 -21.99
N ASN A 91 -3.67 6.38 -22.69
CA ASN A 91 -3.66 6.93 -24.05
C ASN A 91 -3.39 5.83 -25.07
N LEU A 92 -4.00 5.93 -26.24
CA LEU A 92 -3.56 5.20 -27.42
C LEU A 92 -2.41 5.97 -28.09
N ASP A 93 -1.56 5.26 -28.85
CA ASP A 93 -0.46 5.88 -29.62
C ASP A 93 -0.92 7.02 -30.55
N THR A 94 -2.20 7.05 -30.93
CA THR A 94 -2.83 8.15 -31.68
C THR A 94 -3.01 9.44 -30.86
N GLN A 95 -2.45 9.52 -29.64
CA GLN A 95 -2.58 10.61 -28.66
C GLN A 95 -4.02 10.92 -28.22
N LYS A 96 -4.98 10.04 -28.53
CA LYS A 96 -6.34 10.13 -28.00
C LYS A 96 -6.40 9.42 -26.64
N ALA A 97 -6.81 10.15 -25.61
CA ALA A 97 -7.11 9.55 -24.31
C ALA A 97 -8.27 8.56 -24.45
N LEU A 98 -8.00 7.30 -24.10
CA LEU A 98 -9.00 6.22 -24.11
C LEU A 98 -9.87 6.28 -22.86
N GLY A 99 -9.28 6.66 -21.72
CA GLY A 99 -9.95 6.81 -20.44
C GLY A 99 -8.96 7.01 -19.30
N GLU A 100 -9.49 7.10 -18.09
CA GLU A 100 -8.72 7.27 -16.86
C GLU A 100 -9.22 6.32 -15.78
N VAL A 101 -8.33 5.88 -14.90
CA VAL A 101 -8.68 5.12 -13.69
C VAL A 101 -8.30 5.96 -12.48
N ASN A 102 -9.30 6.52 -11.79
CA ASN A 102 -9.09 7.54 -10.75
C ASN A 102 -9.28 6.98 -9.33
N GLN A 103 -10.11 5.95 -9.17
CA GLN A 103 -10.39 5.27 -7.92
C GLN A 103 -9.98 3.80 -8.00
N ILE A 104 -9.68 3.19 -6.85
CA ILE A 104 -9.33 1.77 -6.78
C ILE A 104 -10.54 0.95 -7.28
N GLY A 105 -10.29 0.01 -8.19
CA GLY A 105 -11.31 -0.79 -8.85
C GLY A 105 -11.84 -0.19 -10.16
N ASP A 106 -11.51 1.06 -10.49
CA ASP A 106 -11.84 1.63 -11.81
C ASP A 106 -11.15 0.83 -12.92
N LYS A 107 -11.90 0.52 -13.98
CA LYS A 107 -11.40 -0.25 -15.14
C LYS A 107 -11.62 0.49 -16.44
N VAL A 108 -10.61 0.45 -17.31
CA VAL A 108 -10.68 0.92 -18.69
C VAL A 108 -10.38 -0.24 -19.63
N LEU A 109 -11.28 -0.52 -20.57
CA LEU A 109 -11.10 -1.52 -21.61
C LEU A 109 -10.10 -1.02 -22.66
N VAL A 110 -8.96 -1.69 -22.79
CA VAL A 110 -7.87 -1.26 -23.69
C VAL A 110 -7.75 -2.09 -24.96
N ALA A 111 -8.22 -3.33 -24.96
CA ALA A 111 -8.31 -4.15 -26.16
C ALA A 111 -9.46 -5.15 -26.04
N ARG A 112 -10.38 -5.15 -27.00
CA ARG A 112 -11.45 -6.15 -27.09
C ARG A 112 -10.92 -7.48 -27.62
N GLY A 113 -11.35 -8.57 -27.02
CA GLY A 113 -11.21 -9.91 -27.55
C GLY A 113 -12.06 -10.11 -28.81
N GLY A 114 -11.58 -10.98 -29.69
CA GLY A 114 -12.24 -11.29 -30.95
C GLY A 114 -13.56 -12.04 -30.74
N ALA A 115 -14.54 -11.75 -31.59
CA ALA A 115 -15.80 -12.49 -31.60
C ALA A 115 -15.55 -13.98 -31.93
N GLY A 116 -16.25 -14.87 -31.24
CA GLY A 116 -16.25 -16.29 -31.57
C GLY A 116 -16.91 -16.58 -32.92
N GLY A 117 -16.58 -17.71 -33.51
CA GLY A 117 -17.13 -18.15 -34.78
C GLY A 117 -18.61 -18.49 -34.67
N SER A 118 -19.46 -17.83 -35.42
CA SER A 118 -20.92 -18.00 -35.47
C SER A 118 -21.39 -17.97 -36.95
N PRO A 119 -22.68 -18.25 -37.24
CA PRO A 119 -23.18 -18.18 -38.61
C PRO A 119 -22.90 -16.83 -39.30
N THR A 120 -22.90 -15.73 -38.54
CA THR A 120 -22.69 -14.37 -39.08
C THR A 120 -21.26 -14.11 -39.55
N ASN A 121 -20.27 -14.89 -39.09
CA ASN A 121 -18.87 -14.79 -39.52
C ASN A 121 -18.34 -16.12 -40.10
N GLN A 122 -19.24 -16.93 -40.69
CA GLN A 122 -18.92 -18.21 -41.32
C GLN A 122 -18.21 -19.17 -40.36
N TYR A 123 -18.61 -19.15 -39.08
CA TYR A 123 -18.06 -19.95 -37.99
C TYR A 123 -16.56 -19.73 -37.76
N SER A 124 -15.99 -18.63 -38.25
CA SER A 124 -14.58 -18.30 -38.11
C SER A 124 -14.37 -17.30 -36.97
N GLY A 125 -13.62 -17.72 -35.95
CA GLY A 125 -13.23 -16.85 -34.85
C GLY A 125 -12.41 -15.65 -35.33
N GLN A 126 -12.72 -14.47 -34.81
CA GLN A 126 -12.06 -13.22 -35.19
C GLN A 126 -10.83 -12.95 -34.33
N LYS A 127 -9.87 -12.18 -34.86
CA LYS A 127 -8.71 -11.73 -34.08
C LYS A 127 -9.15 -10.67 -33.05
N GLY A 128 -8.53 -10.70 -31.87
CA GLY A 128 -8.68 -9.62 -30.89
C GLY A 128 -7.97 -8.35 -31.35
N GLN A 129 -8.41 -7.21 -30.80
CA GLN A 129 -7.81 -5.91 -31.05
C GLN A 129 -6.37 -5.88 -30.54
N VAL A 130 -5.52 -5.13 -31.24
CA VAL A 130 -4.13 -4.91 -30.86
C VAL A 130 -3.91 -3.40 -30.77
N HIS A 131 -3.40 -2.96 -29.63
CA HIS A 131 -3.09 -1.57 -29.38
C HIS A 131 -1.77 -1.43 -28.66
N ASN A 132 -1.05 -0.37 -29.00
CA ASN A 132 -0.04 0.18 -28.12
C ASN A 132 -0.72 1.27 -27.29
N ILE A 133 -0.53 1.17 -25.98
CA ILE A 133 -1.06 2.14 -25.02
C ILE A 133 0.10 2.78 -24.26
N THR A 134 -0.08 4.05 -23.92
CA THR A 134 0.78 4.79 -23.00
C THR A 134 -0.01 5.07 -21.72
N LEU A 135 0.48 4.54 -20.60
CA LEU A 135 -0.02 4.81 -19.27
C LEU A 135 0.73 6.02 -18.72
N ILE A 136 0.02 7.05 -18.28
CA ILE A 136 0.60 8.26 -17.72
C ILE A 136 -0.01 8.50 -16.34
N MET A 137 0.82 8.52 -15.30
CA MET A 137 0.37 8.82 -13.95
C MET A 137 0.11 10.31 -13.79
N LYS A 138 -1.06 10.70 -13.27
CA LYS A 138 -1.33 12.09 -12.88
C LYS A 138 -0.49 12.44 -11.65
N LEU A 139 0.50 13.29 -11.84
CA LEU A 139 1.29 13.87 -10.76
C LEU A 139 0.49 14.96 -10.04
N ILE A 140 0.81 15.17 -8.77
CA ILE A 140 0.24 16.25 -7.96
C ILE A 140 1.08 17.52 -8.14
N ALA A 141 2.39 17.35 -8.10
CA ALA A 141 3.37 18.41 -8.29
C ALA A 141 4.66 17.82 -8.84
N ASP A 142 5.53 18.66 -9.40
CA ASP A 142 6.87 18.23 -9.83
C ASP A 142 7.71 17.86 -8.61
N ILE A 143 7.56 18.60 -7.51
CA ILE A 143 8.38 18.48 -6.30
C ILE A 143 7.50 18.29 -5.06
N GLY A 144 7.85 17.33 -4.21
CA GLY A 144 7.22 17.12 -2.90
C GLY A 144 8.14 17.56 -1.76
N LEU A 145 7.67 18.42 -0.88
CA LEU A 145 8.41 18.81 0.32
C LEU A 145 8.32 17.71 1.39
N VAL A 146 9.47 17.36 1.96
CA VAL A 146 9.65 16.32 2.97
C VAL A 146 10.36 16.93 4.18
N GLY A 147 9.83 16.78 5.39
CA GLY A 147 10.49 17.30 6.60
C GLY A 147 9.57 17.41 7.81
N PHE A 148 10.16 17.52 8.99
CA PHE A 148 9.42 17.66 10.26
C PHE A 148 8.60 18.95 10.35
N PRO A 149 7.62 19.03 11.27
CA PRO A 149 7.01 20.30 11.66
C PRO A 149 8.08 21.35 11.98
N ASN A 150 7.80 22.63 11.72
CA ASN A 150 8.72 23.75 12.01
C ASN A 150 10.09 23.75 11.30
N ALA A 151 10.40 22.75 10.45
CA ALA A 151 11.58 22.77 9.56
C ALA A 151 11.54 23.95 8.55
N GLY A 152 10.37 24.57 8.40
CA GLY A 152 10.15 25.74 7.55
C GLY A 152 9.62 25.40 6.15
N LYS A 153 9.03 24.21 5.96
CA LYS A 153 8.42 23.78 4.69
C LYS A 153 7.46 24.81 4.11
N SER A 154 6.44 25.21 4.88
CA SER A 154 5.43 26.15 4.39
C SER A 154 5.99 27.58 4.22
N THR A 155 7.02 27.95 4.99
CA THR A 155 7.77 29.21 4.79
C THR A 155 8.54 29.18 3.48
N PHE A 156 9.27 28.08 3.22
CA PHE A 156 9.99 27.85 1.98
C PHE A 156 9.03 27.81 0.78
N LEU A 157 7.89 27.11 0.89
CA LEU A 157 6.88 27.07 -0.15
C LEU A 157 6.40 28.48 -0.53
N LYS A 158 6.10 29.32 0.47
CA LYS A 158 5.70 30.72 0.23
C LYS A 158 6.83 31.56 -0.36
N ALA A 159 8.08 31.31 0.00
CA ALA A 159 9.23 32.06 -0.50
C ALA A 159 9.55 31.69 -1.96
N ILE A 160 9.42 30.42 -2.33
CA ILE A 160 9.72 29.94 -3.69
C ILE A 160 8.56 30.20 -4.67
N SER A 161 7.32 30.16 -4.19
CA SER A 161 6.16 30.52 -4.98
C SER A 161 5.92 32.03 -4.87
N ASN A 162 6.17 32.77 -5.94
CA ASN A 162 5.88 34.22 -6.02
C ASN A 162 4.37 34.57 -5.85
N ALA A 163 3.52 33.57 -5.60
CA ALA A 163 2.09 33.69 -5.35
C ALA A 163 1.70 32.97 -4.04
N LYS A 164 0.52 33.29 -3.49
CA LYS A 164 -0.02 32.55 -2.34
C LYS A 164 -0.24 31.08 -2.73
N PRO A 165 0.28 30.11 -1.96
CA PRO A 165 0.01 28.70 -2.20
C PRO A 165 -1.50 28.45 -2.27
N LYS A 166 -1.92 27.64 -3.24
CA LYS A 166 -3.32 27.26 -3.45
C LYS A 166 -3.55 25.86 -2.90
N ILE A 167 -4.70 25.68 -2.26
CA ILE A 167 -5.16 24.35 -1.86
C ILE A 167 -5.74 23.68 -3.10
N ALA A 168 -5.22 22.51 -3.48
CA ALA A 168 -5.63 21.80 -4.69
C ALA A 168 -6.45 20.54 -4.37
N SER A 169 -7.59 20.37 -5.05
CA SER A 169 -8.46 19.20 -4.93
C SER A 169 -8.29 18.26 -6.13
N TYR A 170 -7.54 17.18 -5.95
CA TYR A 170 -7.43 16.14 -6.97
C TYR A 170 -8.38 14.97 -6.64
N PRO A 171 -8.98 14.29 -7.65
CA PRO A 171 -9.98 13.24 -7.42
C PRO A 171 -9.47 12.04 -6.61
N PHE A 172 -8.15 11.87 -6.52
CA PHE A 172 -7.47 10.74 -5.90
C PHE A 172 -6.77 11.09 -4.58
N THR A 173 -6.95 12.32 -4.08
CA THR A 173 -6.31 12.84 -2.87
C THR A 173 -7.33 12.98 -1.75
N THR A 174 -7.10 12.32 -0.60
CA THR A 174 -7.96 12.44 0.58
C THR A 174 -7.66 13.68 1.42
N ILE A 175 -6.42 14.19 1.33
CA ILE A 175 -5.97 15.42 2.00
C ILE A 175 -5.50 16.37 0.90
N GLN A 176 -6.00 17.60 0.92
CA GLN A 176 -5.65 18.59 -0.10
C GLN A 176 -4.27 19.20 0.21
N PRO A 177 -3.25 18.99 -0.64
CA PRO A 177 -1.93 19.57 -0.41
C PRO A 177 -1.93 21.06 -0.73
N ASN A 178 -1.03 21.79 -0.08
CA ASN A 178 -0.73 23.18 -0.44
C ASN A 178 0.24 23.17 -1.62
N ILE A 179 -0.17 23.75 -2.75
CA ILE A 179 0.65 23.81 -3.97
C ILE A 179 1.11 25.24 -4.22
N GLY A 180 2.42 25.40 -4.33
CA GLY A 180 3.08 26.61 -4.81
C GLY A 180 3.54 26.44 -6.25
N ILE A 181 3.44 27.51 -7.04
CA ILE A 181 3.94 27.56 -8.42
C ILE A 181 5.12 28.52 -8.45
N ALA A 182 6.27 28.01 -8.88
CA ALA A 182 7.47 28.80 -9.11
C ALA A 182 7.59 29.11 -10.61
N GLU A 183 7.50 30.38 -10.97
CA GLU A 183 7.61 30.84 -12.36
C GLU A 183 9.04 31.30 -12.68
N PHE A 184 9.50 31.00 -13.89
CA PHE A 184 10.81 31.40 -14.40
C PHE A 184 10.70 32.48 -15.48
N PRO A 185 11.78 33.25 -15.76
CA PRO A 185 11.75 34.30 -16.79
C PRO A 185 11.35 33.82 -18.18
N ASP A 186 11.59 32.54 -18.50
CA ASP A 186 11.20 31.89 -19.75
C ASP A 186 9.75 31.36 -19.73
N LYS A 187 8.93 31.79 -18.76
CA LYS A 187 7.53 31.39 -18.54
C LYS A 187 7.35 29.91 -18.21
N ARG A 188 8.42 29.15 -18.02
CA ARG A 188 8.30 27.80 -17.44
C ARG A 188 7.79 27.92 -16.02
N GLN A 189 6.99 26.93 -15.63
CA GLN A 189 6.44 26.80 -14.29
C GLN A 189 6.90 25.48 -13.69
N MET A 190 7.19 25.51 -12.40
CA MET A 190 7.53 24.34 -11.60
C MET A 190 6.59 24.31 -10.41
N SER A 191 5.90 23.19 -10.21
CA SER A 191 4.95 23.00 -9.13
C SER A 191 5.61 22.32 -7.94
N ILE A 192 5.37 22.86 -6.74
CA ILE A 192 5.88 22.34 -5.47
C ILE A 192 4.70 22.10 -4.55
N ALA A 193 4.58 20.90 -3.99
CA ALA A 193 3.57 20.58 -2.99
C ALA A 193 4.19 20.46 -1.60
N ASP A 194 3.66 21.20 -0.63
CA ASP A 194 3.87 20.90 0.79
C ASP A 194 2.95 19.74 1.15
N LEU A 195 3.58 18.58 1.34
CA LEU A 195 2.90 17.36 1.65
C LEU A 195 2.70 17.32 3.19
N PRO A 196 1.46 17.40 3.70
CA PRO A 196 1.19 17.33 5.15
C PRO A 196 1.42 15.95 5.76
N GLY A 197 2.56 15.70 6.43
CA GLY A 197 2.65 14.53 7.32
C GLY A 197 3.93 13.70 7.35
N LEU A 198 5.12 14.30 7.36
CA LEU A 198 6.28 13.62 7.96
C LEU A 198 6.43 14.14 9.38
N VAL A 199 5.51 13.68 10.24
CA VAL A 199 5.53 13.95 11.66
C VAL A 199 6.03 12.68 12.33
N GLU A 200 6.84 12.84 13.36
CA GLU A 200 7.27 11.75 14.22
C GLU A 200 6.04 10.92 14.66
N GLY A 201 6.01 9.63 14.26
CA GLY A 201 4.86 8.75 14.53
C GLY A 201 3.82 8.63 13.41
N ALA A 202 4.04 9.17 12.20
CA ALA A 202 3.18 8.88 11.05
C ALA A 202 3.24 7.39 10.60
N TRP A 203 4.31 6.69 10.95
CA TRP A 203 4.42 5.22 10.85
C TRP A 203 3.65 4.48 11.95
N ALA A 204 3.49 5.08 13.14
CA ALA A 204 2.72 4.53 14.27
C ALA A 204 1.21 4.84 14.19
N ASN A 205 0.83 5.88 13.44
CA ASN A 205 -0.55 6.31 13.21
C ASN A 205 -1.07 5.88 11.82
N VAL A 206 -1.27 4.58 11.62
CA VAL A 206 -1.66 3.99 10.32
C VAL A 206 -3.15 4.23 10.02
N GLY A 207 -3.50 5.47 9.71
CA GLY A 207 -4.79 5.83 9.09
C GLY A 207 -4.65 7.02 8.14
N MET A 208 -3.81 7.99 8.52
CA MET A 208 -3.53 9.18 7.71
C MET A 208 -2.22 9.08 6.93
N GLY A 209 -1.18 8.42 7.48
CA GLY A 209 0.15 8.31 6.85
C GLY A 209 0.15 7.56 5.50
N HIS A 210 -0.66 6.51 5.36
CA HIS A 210 -0.67 5.69 4.14
C HIS A 210 -1.38 6.34 2.94
N ASN A 211 -2.42 7.14 3.20
CA ASN A 211 -3.05 7.94 2.14
C ASN A 211 -2.20 9.18 1.81
N PHE A 212 -1.56 9.77 2.82
CA PHE A 212 -0.69 10.93 2.67
C PHE A 212 0.56 10.66 1.83
N LEU A 213 1.32 9.60 2.14
CA LEU A 213 2.56 9.27 1.42
C LEU A 213 2.32 8.80 -0.03
N ARG A 214 1.07 8.45 -0.39
CA ARG A 214 0.67 8.22 -1.79
C ARG A 214 0.78 9.49 -2.65
N HIS A 215 0.80 10.67 -2.01
CA HIS A 215 1.01 11.94 -2.69
C HIS A 215 2.50 12.17 -2.96
N VAL A 216 3.37 11.68 -2.07
CA VAL A 216 4.84 11.65 -2.26
C VAL A 216 5.20 10.76 -3.45
N GLU A 217 4.47 9.66 -3.67
CA GLU A 217 4.63 8.82 -4.87
C GLU A 217 4.30 9.58 -6.16
N ARG A 218 3.48 10.64 -6.11
CA ARG A 218 3.03 11.43 -7.27
C ARG A 218 3.77 12.75 -7.45
N THR A 219 5.05 12.76 -7.07
CA THR A 219 6.01 13.83 -7.40
C THR A 219 7.21 13.28 -8.15
N LYS A 220 7.86 14.09 -8.99
CA LYS A 220 9.07 13.65 -9.72
C LYS A 220 10.31 13.64 -8.83
N LEU A 221 10.40 14.62 -7.92
CA LEU A 221 11.55 14.85 -7.04
C LEU A 221 11.09 15.10 -5.59
N LEU A 222 11.91 14.70 -4.63
CA LEU A 222 11.69 14.99 -3.20
C LEU A 222 12.65 16.08 -2.72
N LEU A 223 12.11 17.08 -2.02
CA LEU A 223 12.90 18.15 -1.41
C LEU A 223 12.85 17.99 0.11
N PHE A 224 13.92 17.47 0.67
CA PHE A 224 14.08 17.37 2.12
C PHE A 224 14.37 18.76 2.68
N ILE A 225 13.62 19.19 3.68
CA ILE A 225 13.84 20.45 4.39
C ILE A 225 14.07 20.11 5.86
N VAL A 226 15.27 20.44 6.34
CA VAL A 226 15.66 20.26 7.75
C VAL A 226 16.10 21.57 8.37
N ASP A 227 15.85 21.74 9.66
CA ASP A 227 16.34 22.89 10.43
C ASP A 227 17.78 22.63 10.90
N ILE A 228 18.70 23.55 10.63
CA ILE A 228 20.09 23.45 11.08
C ILE A 228 20.21 23.37 12.62
N ASN A 229 19.25 23.95 13.34
CA ASN A 229 19.18 23.91 14.80
C ASN A 229 18.45 22.67 15.33
N GLY A 230 18.22 21.67 14.48
CA GLY A 230 17.54 20.45 14.90
C GLY A 230 16.03 20.64 15.14
N PHE A 231 15.44 19.67 15.83
CA PHE A 231 14.01 19.62 16.06
C PHE A 231 13.69 18.99 17.42
N ARG A 232 12.62 19.47 18.06
CA ARG A 232 12.00 18.85 19.23
C ARG A 232 10.49 19.05 19.13
N LEU A 233 9.73 17.95 19.15
CA LEU A 233 8.26 17.99 18.99
C LEU A 233 7.55 18.58 20.22
N GLY A 234 8.10 18.36 21.42
CA GLY A 234 7.57 18.87 22.69
C GLY A 234 8.54 18.65 23.86
N PRO A 235 8.22 19.11 25.08
CA PRO A 235 9.13 19.08 26.23
C PRO A 235 9.58 17.67 26.64
N THR A 236 8.73 16.68 26.39
CA THR A 236 8.92 15.25 26.71
C THR A 236 9.74 14.49 25.68
N TYR A 237 9.92 15.05 24.47
CA TYR A 237 10.66 14.40 23.39
C TYR A 237 12.14 14.79 23.41
N PRO A 238 13.06 13.87 23.09
CA PRO A 238 14.47 14.21 22.99
C PRO A 238 14.68 15.25 21.89
N TYR A 239 15.62 16.18 22.14
CA TYR A 239 16.09 17.05 21.07
C TYR A 239 16.82 16.22 20.04
N ARG A 240 16.58 16.52 18.77
CA ARG A 240 17.22 15.85 17.64
C ARG A 240 18.00 16.81 16.78
N THR A 241 19.19 16.42 16.36
CA THR A 241 20.02 17.21 15.45
C THR A 241 19.46 17.20 14.02
N ALA A 242 19.98 18.08 13.16
CA ALA A 242 19.61 18.12 11.76
C ALA A 242 19.86 16.78 11.04
N LEU A 243 20.96 16.10 11.36
CA LEU A 243 21.31 14.82 10.72
C LEU A 243 20.41 13.69 11.18
N GLU A 244 20.08 13.66 12.48
CA GLU A 244 19.11 12.70 13.03
C GLU A 244 17.77 12.82 12.33
N ASN A 245 17.33 14.06 12.08
CA ASN A 245 16.11 14.30 11.34
C ASN A 245 16.18 13.73 9.92
N VAL A 246 17.30 13.86 9.22
CA VAL A 246 17.48 13.25 7.88
C VAL A 246 17.38 11.73 7.95
N ILE A 247 18.02 11.09 8.93
CA ILE A 247 18.01 9.63 9.11
C ILE A 247 16.59 9.13 9.38
N LEU A 248 15.85 9.82 10.24
CA LEU A 248 14.47 9.46 10.59
C LEU A 248 13.51 9.63 9.40
N LEU A 249 13.63 10.74 8.67
CA LEU A 249 12.84 10.96 7.47
C LEU A 249 13.13 9.88 6.41
N ASN A 250 14.39 9.48 6.28
CA ASN A 250 14.76 8.37 5.42
C ASN A 250 14.10 7.06 5.87
N LYS A 251 14.20 6.70 7.16
CA LYS A 251 13.55 5.49 7.69
C LYS A 251 12.04 5.52 7.45
N GLU A 252 11.42 6.68 7.60
CA GLU A 252 9.98 6.85 7.36
C GLU A 252 9.60 6.63 5.89
N LEU A 253 10.40 7.14 4.94
CA LEU A 253 10.19 6.85 3.52
C LEU A 253 10.39 5.36 3.19
N GLU A 254 11.40 4.73 3.78
CA GLU A 254 11.70 3.30 3.61
C GLU A 254 10.55 2.42 4.10
N LEU A 255 10.07 2.66 5.34
CA LEU A 255 8.95 1.92 5.93
C LEU A 255 7.67 2.05 5.10
N TYR A 256 7.52 3.13 4.34
CA TYR A 256 6.38 3.31 3.45
C TYR A 256 6.55 2.57 2.13
N SER A 257 7.64 2.84 1.41
CA SER A 257 7.88 2.29 0.09
C SER A 257 9.34 2.44 -0.31
N GLU A 258 10.02 1.31 -0.49
CA GLU A 258 11.40 1.27 -1.02
C GLU A 258 11.54 2.00 -2.37
N ASP A 259 10.46 2.08 -3.17
CA ASP A 259 10.45 2.80 -4.45
C ASP A 259 10.66 4.32 -4.27
N LEU A 260 10.35 4.90 -3.10
CA LEU A 260 10.60 6.32 -2.81
C LEU A 260 12.07 6.64 -2.59
N LEU A 261 12.86 5.68 -2.08
CA LEU A 261 14.30 5.87 -1.82
C LEU A 261 15.13 6.04 -3.09
N VAL A 262 14.55 5.68 -4.24
CA VAL A 262 15.20 5.78 -5.55
C VAL A 262 14.79 7.04 -6.31
N LYS A 263 13.89 7.86 -5.76
CA LYS A 263 13.55 9.14 -6.37
C LYS A 263 14.72 10.12 -6.26
N PRO A 264 14.89 11.00 -7.26
CA PRO A 264 15.78 12.15 -7.14
C PRO A 264 15.43 12.95 -5.87
N CYS A 265 16.44 13.29 -5.08
CA CYS A 265 16.28 13.94 -3.79
C CYS A 265 17.27 15.08 -3.63
N VAL A 266 16.80 16.23 -3.18
CA VAL A 266 17.66 17.35 -2.76
C VAL A 266 17.44 17.62 -1.29
N LEU A 267 18.53 17.87 -0.56
CA LEU A 267 18.47 18.26 0.85
C LEU A 267 18.69 19.76 0.98
N VAL A 268 17.74 20.44 1.61
CA VAL A 268 17.80 21.85 1.95
C VAL A 268 17.97 21.98 3.47
N VAL A 269 19.09 22.56 3.88
CA VAL A 269 19.37 22.86 5.28
C VAL A 269 18.96 24.30 5.56
N ASN A 270 17.82 24.47 6.21
CA ASN A 270 17.12 25.73 6.39
C ASN A 270 17.51 26.43 7.71
N LYS A 271 17.14 27.70 7.84
CA LYS A 271 17.41 28.60 9.00
C LYS A 271 18.90 28.91 9.22
N MET A 272 19.65 29.02 8.13
CA MET A 272 21.06 29.43 8.14
C MET A 272 21.31 30.83 8.70
N ASP A 273 20.27 31.66 8.85
CA ASP A 273 20.30 32.98 9.47
C ASP A 273 20.46 32.96 10.99
N THR A 274 20.34 31.80 11.63
CA THR A 274 20.51 31.67 13.08
C THR A 274 21.98 31.73 13.52
N GLU A 275 22.19 32.10 14.79
CA GLU A 275 23.52 32.21 15.38
C GLU A 275 24.33 30.90 15.25
N GLY A 276 25.56 31.03 14.76
CA GLY A 276 26.46 29.90 14.49
C GLY A 276 26.03 29.00 13.32
N GLY A 277 25.10 29.45 12.45
CA GLY A 277 24.56 28.65 11.36
C GLY A 277 25.63 28.08 10.41
N GLU A 278 26.61 28.88 10.01
CA GLU A 278 27.70 28.43 9.13
C GLU A 278 28.58 27.35 9.76
N GLU A 279 28.93 27.50 11.05
CA GLU A 279 29.74 26.53 11.78
C GLU A 279 28.98 25.21 11.97
N LYS A 280 27.69 25.30 12.35
CA LYS A 280 26.81 24.13 12.44
C LYS A 280 26.67 23.42 11.10
N PHE A 281 26.59 24.16 9.98
CA PHE A 281 26.48 23.59 8.65
C PHE A 281 27.77 22.88 8.20
N LYS A 282 28.95 23.44 8.51
CA LYS A 282 30.24 22.76 8.27
C LYS A 282 30.28 21.42 8.99
N LYS A 283 29.93 21.42 10.28
CA LYS A 283 29.82 20.18 11.08
C LYS A 283 28.80 19.21 10.48
N PHE A 284 27.65 19.70 10.06
CA PHE A 284 26.62 18.88 9.43
C PHE A 284 27.11 18.17 8.15
N ILE A 285 27.86 18.86 7.29
CA ILE A 285 28.43 18.28 6.07
C ILE A 285 29.50 17.23 6.42
N GLU A 286 30.33 17.49 7.42
CA GLU A 286 31.29 16.50 7.94
C GLU A 286 30.56 15.24 8.44
N ASP A 287 29.51 15.40 9.26
CA ASP A 287 28.72 14.28 9.78
C ASP A 287 27.95 13.54 8.67
N CYS A 288 27.51 14.24 7.61
CA CYS A 288 26.90 13.61 6.43
C CYS A 288 27.87 12.69 5.68
N SER A 289 29.18 13.00 5.69
CA SER A 289 30.19 12.16 5.03
C SER A 289 30.36 10.80 5.73
N SER A 290 30.07 10.75 7.03
CA SER A 290 30.11 9.56 7.89
C SER A 290 28.71 9.11 8.35
N ILE A 291 27.68 9.41 7.55
CA ILE A 291 26.28 9.15 7.91
C ILE A 291 26.03 7.66 8.23
N LYS A 292 26.78 6.73 7.62
CA LYS A 292 26.67 5.30 7.89
C LYS A 292 27.15 4.94 9.29
N GLU A 293 28.24 5.55 9.76
CA GLU A 293 28.74 5.37 11.12
C GLU A 293 27.77 5.99 12.13
N VAL A 294 27.22 7.17 11.83
CA VAL A 294 26.22 7.83 12.68
C VAL A 294 24.94 7.00 12.77
N CYS A 295 24.46 6.42 11.66
CA CYS A 295 23.29 5.54 11.67
C CYS A 295 23.43 4.36 12.64
N LYS A 296 24.64 3.79 12.79
CA LYS A 296 24.87 2.65 13.70
C LYS A 296 24.69 3.00 15.19
N GLN A 297 24.70 4.29 15.53
CA GLN A 297 24.51 4.76 16.91
C GLN A 297 23.02 4.78 17.31
N PHE A 298 22.10 4.67 16.36
CA PHE A 298 20.66 4.64 16.61
C PHE A 298 20.20 3.24 17.03
N PRO A 299 19.07 3.09 17.76
CA PRO A 299 18.41 1.81 17.94
C PRO A 299 18.14 1.15 16.58
N VAL A 300 18.29 -0.17 16.49
CA VAL A 300 18.17 -0.95 15.23
C VAL A 300 16.85 -0.65 14.49
N GLU A 301 15.78 -0.43 15.24
CA GLU A 301 14.44 -0.09 14.73
C GLU A 301 14.38 1.24 13.95
N MET A 302 15.26 2.19 14.29
CA MET A 302 15.33 3.51 13.64
C MET A 302 16.36 3.57 12.51
N GLN A 303 17.15 2.51 12.33
CA GLN A 303 18.17 2.47 11.30
C GLN A 303 17.54 2.16 9.93
N PRO A 304 17.72 3.03 8.92
CA PRO A 304 17.30 2.71 7.56
C PRO A 304 18.18 1.60 7.00
N GLU A 305 17.59 0.62 6.31
CA GLU A 305 18.33 -0.43 5.61
C GLU A 305 19.04 0.16 4.38
N GLN A 306 18.39 1.10 3.70
CA GLN A 306 18.94 1.83 2.57
C GLN A 306 18.93 3.35 2.81
N LEU A 307 20.08 4.00 2.53
CA LEU A 307 20.20 5.45 2.60
C LEU A 307 19.66 6.14 1.34
N VAL A 308 18.85 7.18 1.53
CA VAL A 308 18.50 8.12 0.44
C VAL A 308 19.79 8.74 -0.12
N HIS A 309 19.87 8.79 -1.44
CA HIS A 309 20.92 9.53 -2.13
C HIS A 309 20.45 10.95 -2.40
N PHE A 310 21.19 11.94 -1.92
CA PHE A 310 20.94 13.34 -2.25
C PHE A 310 21.77 13.75 -3.46
N ASP A 311 21.10 14.24 -4.50
CA ASP A 311 21.71 14.82 -5.70
C ASP A 311 22.40 16.16 -5.39
N ASP A 312 21.95 16.83 -4.33
CA ASP A 312 22.55 18.08 -3.83
C ASP A 312 22.20 18.34 -2.35
N ILE A 313 23.07 19.07 -1.64
CA ILE A 313 22.85 19.55 -0.26
C ILE A 313 23.05 21.05 -0.24
N ILE A 314 21.98 21.81 -0.01
CA ILE A 314 21.95 23.25 -0.23
C ILE A 314 21.61 23.98 1.09
N PRO A 315 22.47 24.89 1.58
CA PRO A 315 22.13 25.76 2.70
C PRO A 315 21.13 26.84 2.25
N CYS A 316 20.14 27.13 3.09
CA CYS A 316 19.07 28.08 2.78
C CYS A 316 18.63 28.87 4.02
N SER A 317 18.21 30.12 3.81
CA SER A 317 17.33 30.80 4.77
C SER A 317 16.07 31.27 4.06
N ALA A 318 15.00 30.49 4.21
CA ALA A 318 13.71 30.76 3.58
C ALA A 318 13.07 32.08 4.06
N LYS A 319 13.45 32.58 5.24
CA LYS A 319 12.82 33.75 5.86
C LYS A 319 13.52 35.06 5.50
N THR A 320 14.85 35.06 5.46
CA THR A 320 15.63 36.31 5.38
C THR A 320 16.45 36.44 4.10
N ASN A 321 16.76 35.34 3.41
CA ASN A 321 17.63 35.36 2.24
C ASN A 321 16.94 34.79 0.98
N LEU A 322 16.32 35.67 0.21
CA LEU A 322 15.64 35.31 -1.04
C LEU A 322 16.60 34.81 -2.14
N GLU A 323 17.87 35.22 -2.11
CA GLU A 323 18.88 34.71 -3.06
C GLU A 323 19.14 33.23 -2.84
N SER A 324 19.21 32.78 -1.58
CA SER A 324 19.36 31.35 -1.25
C SER A 324 18.17 30.51 -1.75
N VAL A 325 16.95 31.05 -1.65
CA VAL A 325 15.74 30.41 -2.18
C VAL A 325 15.76 30.36 -3.71
N ASN A 326 16.22 31.44 -4.36
CA ASN A 326 16.36 31.49 -5.82
C ASN A 326 17.42 30.49 -6.32
N TYR A 327 18.52 30.30 -5.60
CA TYR A 327 19.52 29.29 -5.93
C TYR A 327 18.91 27.88 -5.90
N VAL A 328 18.19 27.54 -4.81
CA VAL A 328 17.47 26.26 -4.72
C VAL A 328 16.48 26.11 -5.88
N LYS A 329 15.70 27.16 -6.18
CA LYS A 329 14.73 27.17 -7.29
C LYS A 329 15.36 26.84 -8.65
N VAL A 330 16.49 27.49 -8.99
CA VAL A 330 17.20 27.25 -10.25
C VAL A 330 17.77 25.83 -10.28
N ARG A 331 18.33 25.37 -9.17
CA ARG A 331 18.93 24.03 -9.09
C ARG A 331 17.89 22.92 -9.26
N LEU A 332 16.72 23.06 -8.64
CA LEU A 332 15.61 22.12 -8.78
C LEU A 332 15.12 22.03 -10.23
N ARG A 333 15.02 23.16 -10.93
CA ARG A 333 14.66 23.18 -12.35
C ARG A 333 15.67 22.40 -13.20
N GLN A 334 16.97 22.59 -12.99
CA GLN A 334 18.00 21.86 -13.73
C GLN A 334 17.89 20.35 -13.55
N LEU A 335 17.62 19.89 -12.32
CA LEU A 335 17.46 18.46 -12.03
C LEU A 335 16.20 17.87 -12.68
N LEU A 336 15.10 18.62 -12.71
CA LEU A 336 13.88 18.21 -13.41
C LEU A 336 14.11 18.12 -14.93
N ASP A 337 14.78 19.12 -15.51
CA ASP A 337 15.08 19.16 -16.94
C ASP A 337 15.96 17.95 -17.37
N VAL A 338 16.99 17.62 -16.59
CA VAL A 338 17.85 16.44 -16.84
C VAL A 338 17.04 15.15 -16.76
N ASN A 339 16.19 14.99 -15.75
CA ASN A 339 15.37 13.80 -15.60
C ASN A 339 14.38 13.62 -16.77
N ASP A 340 13.72 14.70 -17.18
CA ASP A 340 12.77 14.67 -18.30
C ASP A 340 13.47 14.31 -19.63
N ASP A 341 14.67 14.82 -19.88
CA ASP A 341 15.44 14.53 -21.09
C ASP A 341 15.96 13.08 -21.11
N GLU A 342 16.40 12.54 -19.96
CA GLU A 342 16.77 11.13 -19.84
C GLU A 342 15.59 10.18 -20.11
N ILE A 343 14.40 10.51 -19.60
CA ILE A 343 13.17 9.74 -19.83
C ILE A 343 12.83 9.74 -21.33
N ARG A 344 12.86 10.91 -21.98
CA ARG A 344 12.61 11.04 -23.43
C ARG A 344 13.57 10.18 -24.25
N ASN A 345 14.85 10.21 -23.90
CA ASN A 345 15.86 9.42 -24.60
C ASN A 345 15.64 7.91 -24.41
N GLN A 346 15.26 7.44 -23.21
CA GLN A 346 14.94 6.03 -22.97
C GLN A 346 13.71 5.56 -23.76
N VAL A 347 12.65 6.37 -23.80
CA VAL A 347 11.43 6.07 -24.56
C VAL A 347 11.72 6.00 -26.07
N ASN A 348 12.50 6.94 -26.59
CA ASN A 348 12.90 6.94 -28.00
C ASN A 348 13.78 5.72 -28.34
N THR A 349 14.67 5.31 -27.44
CA THR A 349 15.53 4.13 -27.65
C THR A 349 14.71 2.84 -27.66
N GLN A 350 13.72 2.69 -26.78
CA GLN A 350 12.82 1.53 -26.78
C GLN A 350 11.93 1.47 -28.04
N THR A 351 11.49 2.64 -28.53
CA THR A 351 10.71 2.73 -29.77
C THR A 351 11.56 2.33 -30.99
N ALA A 352 12.81 2.79 -31.05
CA ALA A 352 13.74 2.43 -32.14
C ALA A 352 14.17 0.94 -32.13
N VAL A 353 14.23 0.29 -30.96
CA VAL A 353 14.51 -1.15 -30.84
C VAL A 353 13.29 -1.98 -31.26
N ALA A 354 12.07 -1.53 -30.93
CA ALA A 354 10.85 -2.17 -31.40
C ALA A 354 10.74 -2.10 -32.93
N GLU A 355 11.00 -0.94 -33.54
CA GLU A 355 10.99 -0.76 -35.01
C GLU A 355 12.12 -1.52 -35.72
N LYS A 356 13.31 -1.63 -35.13
CA LYS A 356 14.43 -2.42 -35.71
C LYS A 356 14.27 -3.93 -35.52
N SER A 357 13.31 -4.40 -34.73
CA SER A 357 13.09 -5.84 -34.48
C SER A 357 12.15 -6.52 -35.48
N GLU A 358 11.66 -5.81 -36.50
CA GLU A 358 11.10 -6.43 -37.72
C GLU A 358 12.22 -6.92 -38.66
N VAL A 359 13.00 -7.90 -38.21
CA VAL A 359 13.89 -8.67 -39.09
C VAL A 359 13.13 -9.92 -39.56
N LYS A 360 12.84 -10.00 -40.86
CA LYS A 360 12.34 -11.22 -41.51
C LYS A 360 13.42 -12.30 -41.42
N PHE A 361 13.21 -13.32 -40.59
CA PHE A 361 14.10 -14.48 -40.52
C PHE A 361 13.58 -15.63 -41.38
N SER A 362 14.47 -16.20 -42.20
CA SER A 362 14.25 -17.40 -43.00
C SER A 362 14.46 -18.67 -42.18
N GLY A 363 13.77 -19.75 -42.56
CA GLY A 363 13.48 -20.92 -41.71
C GLY A 363 14.63 -21.83 -41.29
N GLU A 364 15.90 -21.50 -41.56
CA GLU A 364 17.03 -22.41 -41.31
C GLU A 364 17.92 -22.02 -40.10
N GLU A 365 17.85 -20.79 -39.61
CA GLU A 365 18.66 -20.36 -38.45
C GLU A 365 18.09 -20.83 -37.09
N TRP A 366 16.83 -21.24 -37.03
CA TRP A 366 16.18 -21.73 -35.80
C TRP A 366 16.70 -23.10 -35.31
N ARG A 367 17.31 -23.91 -36.18
CA ARG A 367 17.78 -25.25 -35.80
C ARG A 367 19.14 -25.26 -35.10
N ARG A 368 19.94 -24.19 -35.24
CA ARG A 368 21.28 -24.12 -34.64
C ARG A 368 21.32 -23.53 -33.22
N PHE A 369 20.31 -22.75 -32.83
CA PHE A 369 20.24 -22.13 -31.49
C PHE A 369 19.56 -22.99 -30.41
N SER A 370 19.01 -24.16 -30.76
CA SER A 370 18.19 -24.99 -29.86
C SER A 370 18.95 -26.09 -29.09
N VAL A 371 20.29 -26.11 -29.07
CA VAL A 371 21.05 -27.26 -28.52
C VAL A 371 21.93 -26.94 -27.31
N VAL A 372 22.16 -25.67 -26.92
CA VAL A 372 23.12 -25.35 -25.84
C VAL A 372 22.51 -24.85 -24.53
N ILE A 373 21.20 -24.52 -24.47
CA ILE A 373 20.56 -24.05 -23.20
C ILE A 373 19.74 -25.16 -22.50
N PHE A 374 19.60 -26.35 -23.10
CA PHE A 374 18.77 -27.42 -22.55
C PHE A 374 19.49 -28.40 -21.59
N ARG A 375 20.74 -28.10 -21.17
CA ARG A 375 21.56 -29.06 -20.39
C ARG A 375 21.98 -28.62 -18.98
N THR A 376 21.50 -27.48 -18.48
CA THR A 376 21.81 -26.98 -17.12
C THR A 376 20.57 -26.74 -16.24
N MET A 377 19.45 -27.39 -16.57
CA MET A 377 18.17 -27.34 -15.84
C MET A 377 17.60 -28.74 -15.58
N ILE A 378 18.49 -29.73 -15.34
CA ILE A 378 18.12 -31.07 -14.86
C ILE A 378 18.96 -31.42 -13.62
N THR A 379 18.92 -30.56 -12.60
CA THR A 379 19.43 -30.89 -11.27
C THR A 379 18.76 -30.01 -10.22
N LEU A 380 17.44 -30.14 -10.05
CA LEU A 380 16.69 -29.73 -8.84
C LEU A 380 15.21 -30.14 -8.85
N THR A 381 14.77 -30.97 -9.80
CA THR A 381 13.43 -31.58 -9.85
C THR A 381 13.47 -33.10 -9.63
N LYS A 382 14.39 -33.55 -8.77
CA LYS A 382 14.54 -34.96 -8.36
C LYS A 382 14.52 -35.16 -6.85
N LYS A 383 13.64 -34.42 -6.13
CA LYS A 383 13.42 -34.69 -4.69
C LYS A 383 12.00 -34.43 -4.17
N LEU A 384 10.96 -34.48 -5.02
CA LEU A 384 9.55 -34.40 -4.60
C LEU A 384 8.64 -35.37 -5.37
N LYS A 385 9.11 -36.59 -5.65
CA LYS A 385 8.26 -37.72 -6.07
C LYS A 385 8.62 -39.00 -5.32
N SER A 386 8.03 -39.12 -4.14
CA SER A 386 7.75 -40.35 -3.39
C SER A 386 6.62 -39.93 -2.45
N SER A 387 5.34 -40.06 -2.83
CA SER A 387 4.60 -41.31 -2.74
C SER A 387 3.39 -41.30 -3.69
N LYS A 388 3.08 -42.47 -4.26
CA LYS A 388 1.85 -42.75 -5.02
C LYS A 388 0.96 -43.71 -4.21
N GLY A 389 -0.35 -43.51 -4.36
CA GLY A 389 -1.45 -44.42 -4.04
C GLY A 389 -2.63 -43.55 -3.60
N GLY A 390 -3.83 -43.51 -4.18
CA GLY A 390 -4.55 -44.38 -5.10
C GLY A 390 -6.00 -44.44 -4.58
N GLY A 391 -6.97 -43.76 -5.22
CA GLY A 391 -8.41 -43.91 -4.92
C GLY A 391 -9.25 -42.62 -4.90
N VAL A 392 -10.27 -42.58 -5.77
CA VAL A 392 -11.48 -41.69 -5.85
C VAL A 392 -11.25 -40.19 -6.18
N PRO A 393 -12.06 -39.54 -7.06
CA PRO A 393 -11.90 -38.12 -7.35
C PRO A 393 -12.46 -37.27 -6.19
N GLU A 394 -11.56 -36.67 -5.41
CA GLU A 394 -11.91 -35.61 -4.45
C GLU A 394 -12.41 -34.35 -5.18
N PRO A 395 -13.36 -33.59 -4.58
CA PRO A 395 -13.82 -32.32 -5.12
C PRO A 395 -12.65 -31.31 -5.19
N PRO A 396 -12.75 -30.25 -6.01
CA PRO A 396 -11.63 -29.36 -6.27
C PRO A 396 -11.10 -28.76 -4.97
N LYS A 397 -9.84 -29.06 -4.63
CA LYS A 397 -9.17 -28.51 -3.45
C LYS A 397 -9.16 -26.99 -3.54
N LYS A 398 -10.05 -26.34 -2.79
CA LYS A 398 -10.00 -24.90 -2.50
C LYS A 398 -8.57 -24.59 -2.03
N ARG A 399 -7.90 -23.65 -2.68
CA ARG A 399 -6.63 -23.13 -2.17
C ARG A 399 -6.93 -22.54 -0.78
N ILE A 400 -6.40 -23.17 0.26
CA ILE A 400 -6.57 -22.74 1.65
C ILE A 400 -5.93 -21.35 1.77
N SER A 401 -6.70 -20.36 2.22
CA SER A 401 -6.21 -18.99 2.38
C SER A 401 -5.09 -18.93 3.42
N ILE A 402 -4.21 -17.93 3.36
CA ILE A 402 -3.13 -17.75 4.35
C ILE A 402 -3.71 -17.63 5.76
N ARG A 403 -4.84 -16.90 5.91
CA ARG A 403 -5.62 -16.84 7.14
C ARG A 403 -5.99 -18.23 7.65
N ASP A 404 -6.63 -19.05 6.81
CA ASP A 404 -7.13 -20.36 7.25
C ASP A 404 -5.96 -21.32 7.59
N GLN A 405 -4.80 -21.18 6.94
CA GLN A 405 -3.59 -21.92 7.31
C GLN A 405 -3.04 -21.54 8.69
N LEU A 406 -3.19 -20.28 9.10
CA LEU A 406 -2.76 -19.79 10.42
C LEU A 406 -3.77 -20.22 11.50
N LEU A 407 -5.06 -20.09 11.22
CA LEU A 407 -6.14 -20.42 12.16
C LEU A 407 -6.11 -21.88 12.62
N VAL A 408 -5.74 -22.82 11.76
CA VAL A 408 -5.62 -24.25 12.15
C VAL A 408 -4.67 -24.44 13.34
N LYS A 409 -3.57 -23.67 13.40
CA LYS A 409 -2.60 -23.74 14.50
C LYS A 409 -3.05 -22.91 15.70
N GLU A 410 -3.54 -21.70 15.44
CA GLU A 410 -3.89 -20.76 16.51
C GLU A 410 -5.14 -21.16 17.29
N VAL A 411 -6.13 -21.75 16.65
CA VAL A 411 -7.33 -22.26 17.34
C VAL A 411 -6.94 -23.38 18.29
N SER A 412 -6.12 -24.33 17.85
CA SER A 412 -5.65 -25.43 18.71
C SER A 412 -4.80 -24.93 19.90
N GLU A 413 -3.94 -23.93 19.67
CA GLU A 413 -3.15 -23.30 20.73
C GLU A 413 -4.03 -22.54 21.74
N MET A 414 -5.02 -21.82 21.23
CA MET A 414 -5.99 -21.04 22.03
C MET A 414 -6.88 -21.95 22.87
N GLU A 415 -7.47 -23.01 22.30
CA GLU A 415 -8.32 -23.97 23.02
C GLU A 415 -7.57 -24.69 24.14
N SER A 416 -6.26 -24.91 23.96
CA SER A 416 -5.40 -25.51 24.98
C SER A 416 -5.03 -24.56 26.13
N ASN A 417 -5.22 -23.24 25.97
CA ASN A 417 -4.79 -22.20 26.90
C ASN A 417 -5.86 -21.09 27.08
N LEU A 418 -7.12 -21.48 27.28
CA LEU A 418 -8.20 -20.54 27.58
C LEU A 418 -8.10 -20.03 29.02
N PRO A 419 -8.41 -18.73 29.28
CA PRO A 419 -8.58 -18.22 30.64
C PRO A 419 -9.70 -18.95 31.39
N GLU A 420 -9.65 -18.93 32.72
CA GLU A 420 -10.71 -19.51 33.55
C GLU A 420 -12.06 -18.85 33.25
N GLY A 421 -13.10 -19.68 33.12
CA GLY A 421 -14.44 -19.19 32.76
C GLY A 421 -14.66 -18.85 31.28
N CYS A 422 -13.67 -19.05 30.40
CA CYS A 422 -13.81 -18.83 28.96
C CYS A 422 -14.09 -20.13 28.19
N THR A 423 -15.04 -20.11 27.24
CA THR A 423 -15.33 -21.23 26.33
C THR A 423 -15.51 -20.73 24.90
N CYS A 424 -14.90 -21.39 23.92
CA CYS A 424 -15.09 -21.07 22.50
C CYS A 424 -16.04 -22.07 21.83
N LYS A 425 -16.92 -21.60 20.93
CA LYS A 425 -17.81 -22.42 20.11
C LYS A 425 -17.70 -22.03 18.64
N PHE A 426 -17.49 -23.01 17.78
CA PHE A 426 -17.50 -22.85 16.33
C PHE A 426 -18.82 -23.39 15.78
N GLU A 427 -19.54 -22.59 15.00
CA GLU A 427 -20.82 -23.00 14.40
C GLU A 427 -20.61 -24.10 13.34
N ASP A 428 -19.48 -24.06 12.64
CA ASP A 428 -19.10 -25.01 11.60
C ASP A 428 -17.61 -25.39 11.78
N PRO A 429 -17.28 -26.69 11.96
CA PRO A 429 -15.91 -27.18 12.08
C PRO A 429 -14.99 -26.81 10.89
N ASP A 430 -15.57 -26.61 9.71
CA ASP A 430 -14.81 -26.24 8.50
C ASP A 430 -14.59 -24.71 8.37
N THR A 431 -15.19 -23.91 9.27
CA THR A 431 -15.17 -22.44 9.24
C THR A 431 -14.54 -21.87 10.53
N LEU A 432 -13.21 -21.94 10.63
CA LEU A 432 -12.47 -21.45 11.81
C LEU A 432 -12.38 -19.92 11.95
N HIS A 433 -12.73 -19.17 10.90
CA HIS A 433 -12.61 -17.71 10.89
C HIS A 433 -13.82 -16.98 11.51
N ARG A 434 -14.82 -17.72 12.00
CA ARG A 434 -15.95 -17.18 12.74
C ARG A 434 -16.25 -18.09 13.93
N PHE A 435 -16.30 -17.52 15.13
CA PHE A 435 -16.63 -18.27 16.34
C PHE A 435 -17.19 -17.38 17.44
N CYS A 436 -17.85 -18.01 18.40
CA CYS A 436 -18.38 -17.36 19.59
C CYS A 436 -17.45 -17.64 20.76
N LEU A 437 -17.07 -16.59 21.51
CA LEU A 437 -16.40 -16.69 22.80
C LEU A 437 -17.44 -16.41 23.90
N ILE A 438 -17.53 -17.32 24.87
CA ILE A 438 -18.39 -17.20 26.05
C ILE A 438 -17.48 -16.95 27.25
N ILE A 439 -17.72 -15.87 27.99
CA ILE A 439 -16.96 -15.49 29.18
C ILE A 439 -17.88 -15.50 30.40
N SER A 440 -17.50 -16.27 31.42
CA SER A 440 -18.11 -16.31 32.75
C SER A 440 -17.05 -15.89 33.77
N PRO A 441 -16.94 -14.60 34.11
CA PRO A 441 -15.87 -14.10 34.98
C PRO A 441 -15.94 -14.78 36.37
N PRO A 442 -14.81 -15.22 36.95
CA PRO A 442 -14.82 -15.87 38.26
C PRO A 442 -14.97 -14.87 39.43
N GLU A 443 -14.56 -13.62 39.20
CA GLU A 443 -14.52 -12.55 40.21
C GLU A 443 -14.83 -11.18 39.58
N GLY A 444 -14.87 -10.13 40.42
CA GLY A 444 -15.16 -8.76 40.00
C GLY A 444 -16.66 -8.41 39.94
N TYR A 445 -16.98 -7.24 39.41
CA TYR A 445 -18.36 -6.72 39.36
C TYR A 445 -19.32 -7.55 38.50
N TRP A 446 -18.77 -8.39 37.61
CA TRP A 446 -19.52 -9.16 36.62
C TRP A 446 -19.51 -10.68 36.84
N SER A 447 -19.08 -11.16 38.01
CA SER A 447 -18.86 -12.59 38.29
C SER A 447 -20.08 -13.51 38.15
N ASP A 448 -21.29 -12.95 38.28
CA ASP A 448 -22.55 -13.71 38.19
C ASP A 448 -23.15 -13.72 36.76
N GLY A 449 -22.42 -13.17 35.78
CA GLY A 449 -22.86 -13.01 34.39
C GLY A 449 -22.22 -14.01 33.43
N VAL A 450 -22.91 -14.23 32.30
CA VAL A 450 -22.40 -14.97 31.14
C VAL A 450 -22.49 -14.04 29.93
N PHE A 451 -21.34 -13.77 29.29
CA PHE A 451 -21.21 -12.79 28.23
C PHE A 451 -20.76 -13.46 26.93
N ILE A 452 -21.48 -13.20 25.84
CA ILE A 452 -21.24 -13.83 24.54
C ILE A 452 -20.63 -12.80 23.59
N PHE A 453 -19.54 -13.19 22.92
CA PHE A 453 -18.81 -12.38 21.95
C PHE A 453 -18.73 -13.10 20.62
N ASN A 454 -19.12 -12.43 19.54
CA ASN A 454 -18.89 -12.91 18.19
C ASN A 454 -17.55 -12.38 17.67
N ILE A 455 -16.70 -13.30 17.21
CA ILE A 455 -15.37 -13.00 16.68
C ILE A 455 -15.33 -13.40 15.22
N MET A 456 -14.95 -12.45 14.35
CA MET A 456 -14.75 -12.67 12.92
C MET A 456 -13.31 -12.31 12.54
N VAL A 457 -12.63 -13.27 11.92
CA VAL A 457 -11.23 -13.15 11.51
C VAL A 457 -11.16 -12.73 10.03
N PRO A 458 -10.64 -11.53 9.71
CA PRO A 458 -10.63 -11.00 8.35
C PRO A 458 -9.57 -11.70 7.47
N GLU A 459 -9.67 -11.59 6.14
CA GLU A 459 -8.74 -12.25 5.20
C GLU A 459 -7.27 -11.82 5.36
N ASP A 460 -7.04 -10.61 5.88
CA ASP A 460 -5.75 -10.00 6.16
C ASP A 460 -5.34 -10.12 7.64
N TYR A 461 -5.75 -11.18 8.34
CA TYR A 461 -5.58 -11.42 9.79
C TYR A 461 -4.18 -11.15 10.41
N ASN A 462 -3.10 -11.22 9.64
CA ASN A 462 -1.76 -10.84 10.11
C ASN A 462 -1.50 -9.33 10.16
N ILE A 463 -2.38 -8.54 9.54
CA ILE A 463 -2.26 -7.09 9.35
C ILE A 463 -3.48 -6.38 9.95
N ALA A 464 -4.64 -7.05 10.01
CA ALA A 464 -5.87 -6.55 10.62
C ALA A 464 -6.31 -7.44 11.80
N PRO A 465 -6.77 -6.83 12.92
CA PRO A 465 -7.28 -7.58 14.06
C PRO A 465 -8.60 -8.29 13.74
N PRO A 466 -8.98 -9.31 14.53
CA PRO A 466 -10.33 -9.82 14.52
C PRO A 466 -11.34 -8.73 14.85
N VAL A 467 -12.48 -8.77 14.17
CA VAL A 467 -13.63 -7.93 14.52
C VAL A 467 -14.41 -8.65 15.62
N VAL A 468 -14.58 -7.98 16.76
CA VAL A 468 -15.27 -8.53 17.93
C VAL A 468 -16.50 -7.69 18.25
N LYS A 469 -17.62 -8.35 18.52
CA LYS A 469 -18.84 -7.71 19.01
C LYS A 469 -19.42 -8.48 20.20
N CYS A 470 -19.75 -7.78 21.28
CA CYS A 470 -20.47 -8.36 22.41
C CYS A 470 -21.96 -8.45 22.06
N GLU A 471 -22.56 -9.64 22.16
CA GLU A 471 -24.00 -9.81 21.96
C GLU A 471 -24.81 -9.54 23.23
N THR A 472 -24.22 -9.82 24.38
CA THR A 472 -24.85 -9.63 25.67
C THR A 472 -24.79 -8.16 26.07
N LYS A 473 -25.94 -7.55 26.37
CA LYS A 473 -25.97 -6.19 26.89
C LYS A 473 -25.45 -6.15 28.32
N LEU A 474 -24.54 -5.22 28.62
CA LEU A 474 -24.02 -5.03 29.97
C LEU A 474 -23.68 -3.57 30.24
N TRP A 475 -23.67 -3.19 31.53
CA TRP A 475 -23.20 -1.89 31.97
C TRP A 475 -21.70 -1.97 32.22
N HIS A 476 -20.88 -1.43 31.31
CA HIS A 476 -19.42 -1.55 31.36
C HIS A 476 -18.71 -0.31 30.78
N PRO A 477 -17.61 0.20 31.39
CA PRO A 477 -16.88 1.38 30.90
C PRO A 477 -16.26 1.24 29.49
N ASN A 478 -15.74 0.06 29.14
CA ASN A 478 -15.09 -0.20 27.84
C ASN A 478 -15.95 -0.99 26.85
N ILE A 479 -17.23 -1.25 27.15
CA ILE A 479 -18.16 -1.96 26.24
C ILE A 479 -19.45 -1.15 26.15
N SER A 480 -19.91 -0.83 24.94
CA SER A 480 -21.18 -0.11 24.74
C SER A 480 -22.38 -1.03 24.87
N GLU A 481 -23.58 -0.48 25.07
CA GLU A 481 -24.81 -1.27 25.13
C GLU A 481 -25.17 -1.92 23.77
N GLU A 482 -24.61 -1.39 22.68
CA GLU A 482 -24.73 -1.91 21.32
C GLU A 482 -23.72 -3.04 21.02
N GLY A 483 -22.80 -3.30 21.96
CA GLY A 483 -21.84 -4.40 21.89
C GLY A 483 -20.49 -4.03 21.28
N GLU A 484 -20.19 -2.75 21.10
CA GLU A 484 -18.88 -2.29 20.65
C GLU A 484 -17.87 -2.34 21.81
N ILE A 485 -16.61 -2.66 21.51
CA ILE A 485 -15.59 -2.94 22.53
C ILE A 485 -14.39 -2.03 22.31
N CYS A 486 -13.98 -1.35 23.37
CA CYS A 486 -12.75 -0.57 23.39
C CYS A 486 -11.66 -1.38 24.09
N LEU A 487 -10.90 -2.14 23.30
CA LEU A 487 -9.74 -2.89 23.75
C LEU A 487 -8.56 -2.53 22.83
N SER A 488 -7.44 -2.07 23.40
CA SER A 488 -6.30 -1.55 22.63
C SER A 488 -5.79 -2.54 21.59
N LEU A 489 -5.69 -3.83 21.92
CA LEU A 489 -5.23 -4.87 20.99
C LEU A 489 -6.16 -5.10 19.80
N LEU A 490 -7.45 -4.74 19.89
CA LEU A 490 -8.42 -4.83 18.79
C LEU A 490 -8.38 -3.59 17.89
N ARG A 491 -7.64 -2.55 18.29
CA ARG A 491 -7.40 -1.39 17.45
C ARG A 491 -6.37 -1.79 16.43
N GLN A 492 -6.72 -1.68 15.15
CA GLN A 492 -5.77 -1.88 14.06
C GLN A 492 -4.56 -0.95 14.20
N ASN A 493 -4.75 0.20 14.87
CA ASN A 493 -3.71 1.16 15.18
C ASN A 493 -3.91 1.69 16.61
N SER A 494 -2.89 1.59 17.46
CA SER A 494 -2.88 2.22 18.78
C SER A 494 -1.64 3.08 18.95
N ILE A 495 -1.80 4.29 19.46
CA ILE A 495 -0.75 5.33 19.58
C ILE A 495 0.33 4.92 20.60
N ASP A 496 -0.04 4.08 21.56
CA ASP A 496 0.76 3.59 22.68
C ASP A 496 1.57 2.30 22.37
N GLY A 497 1.46 1.75 21.15
CA GLY A 497 2.09 0.47 20.79
C GLY A 497 1.39 -0.77 21.36
N LEU A 498 0.24 -0.63 22.02
CA LEU A 498 -0.58 -1.73 22.55
C LEU A 498 -1.61 -2.27 21.53
N GLY A 499 -1.57 -1.76 20.30
CA GLY A 499 -2.47 -2.09 19.20
C GLY A 499 -2.24 -3.47 18.58
N TRP A 500 -3.03 -3.80 17.54
CA TRP A 500 -2.84 -5.03 16.77
C TRP A 500 -1.47 -5.04 16.10
N ALA A 501 -0.76 -6.16 16.22
CA ALA A 501 0.53 -6.36 15.59
C ALA A 501 0.58 -7.75 14.95
N PRO A 502 1.37 -7.96 13.87
CA PRO A 502 1.50 -9.27 13.22
C PRO A 502 2.04 -10.39 14.13
N THR A 503 2.58 -10.03 15.30
CA THR A 503 3.04 -10.96 16.34
C THR A 503 1.93 -11.42 17.30
N ARG A 504 0.77 -10.75 17.30
CA ARG A 504 -0.39 -11.08 18.14
C ARG A 504 -1.20 -12.22 17.52
N ARG A 505 -1.79 -13.04 18.37
CA ARG A 505 -2.49 -14.28 18.05
C ARG A 505 -3.92 -14.25 18.59
N LEU A 506 -4.78 -15.19 18.17
CA LEU A 506 -6.15 -15.31 18.70
C LEU A 506 -6.20 -15.41 20.23
N LYS A 507 -5.25 -16.13 20.84
CA LYS A 507 -5.16 -16.24 22.30
C LYS A 507 -5.05 -14.87 22.97
N ASP A 508 -4.28 -13.94 22.42
CA ASP A 508 -4.10 -12.60 23.02
C ASP A 508 -5.42 -11.82 23.04
N VAL A 509 -6.27 -12.04 22.03
CA VAL A 509 -7.61 -11.46 21.95
C VAL A 509 -8.52 -12.01 23.04
N VAL A 510 -8.54 -13.34 23.21
CA VAL A 510 -9.33 -13.98 24.27
C VAL A 510 -8.91 -13.52 25.66
N TRP A 511 -7.59 -13.49 25.91
CA TRP A 511 -7.03 -13.03 27.18
C TRP A 511 -7.35 -11.55 27.44
N GLY A 512 -7.25 -10.69 26.44
CA GLY A 512 -7.61 -9.28 26.57
C GLY A 512 -9.10 -9.06 26.83
N LEU A 513 -9.99 -9.78 26.13
CA LEU A 513 -11.44 -9.71 26.38
C LEU A 513 -11.80 -10.21 27.77
N SER A 514 -11.17 -11.28 28.25
CA SER A 514 -11.37 -11.77 29.63
C SER A 514 -10.89 -10.75 30.66
N SER A 515 -9.77 -10.06 30.40
CA SER A 515 -9.22 -9.07 31.33
C SER A 515 -10.11 -7.85 31.56
N LEU A 516 -11.03 -7.53 30.64
CA LEU A 516 -11.99 -6.44 30.82
C LEU A 516 -12.89 -6.63 32.04
N PHE A 517 -13.11 -7.87 32.46
CA PHE A 517 -14.00 -8.20 33.57
C PHE A 517 -13.29 -8.31 34.94
N LEU A 518 -11.96 -8.16 34.97
CA LEU A 518 -11.15 -8.24 36.19
C LEU A 518 -11.02 -6.87 36.89
N ASP A 519 -10.59 -6.89 38.15
CA ASP A 519 -10.55 -5.69 39.02
C ASP A 519 -9.51 -4.62 38.61
N LEU A 520 -8.65 -4.92 37.63
CA LEU A 520 -7.70 -3.97 37.03
C LEU A 520 -8.35 -3.17 35.90
N LEU A 521 -9.42 -2.45 36.24
CA LEU A 521 -10.13 -1.57 35.30
C LEU A 521 -9.23 -0.38 34.92
N ASN A 522 -8.81 -0.31 33.66
CA ASN A 522 -8.12 0.85 33.11
C ASN A 522 -9.16 1.83 32.51
N PHE A 523 -9.24 3.04 33.08
CA PHE A 523 -10.22 4.08 32.75
C PHE A 523 -9.64 5.21 31.91
N ASP A 524 -8.43 5.08 31.36
CA ASP A 524 -7.78 6.20 30.66
C ASP A 524 -8.50 6.60 29.35
N ASP A 525 -9.37 5.74 28.79
CA ASP A 525 -10.14 5.99 27.56
C ASP A 525 -11.44 5.15 27.50
N PRO A 526 -12.48 5.50 28.29
CA PRO A 526 -13.71 4.73 28.38
C PRO A 526 -14.60 4.94 27.14
N LEU A 527 -15.11 3.85 26.58
CA LEU A 527 -16.07 3.90 25.46
C LEU A 527 -17.45 4.37 25.93
N ASN A 528 -17.85 3.91 27.11
CA ASN A 528 -19.08 4.29 27.77
C ASN A 528 -18.75 5.28 28.90
N ILE A 529 -18.76 6.57 28.55
CA ILE A 529 -18.44 7.67 29.45
C ILE A 529 -19.40 7.65 30.65
N GLU A 530 -20.70 7.38 30.43
CA GLU A 530 -21.69 7.32 31.50
C GLU A 530 -21.39 6.21 32.52
N ALA A 531 -20.95 5.04 32.06
CA ALA A 531 -20.57 3.94 32.94
C ALA A 531 -19.29 4.26 33.72
N ALA A 532 -18.32 4.92 33.10
CA ALA A 532 -17.09 5.35 33.76
C ALA A 532 -17.34 6.43 34.82
N GLU A 533 -18.10 7.48 34.48
CA GLU A 533 -18.49 8.53 35.43
C GLU A 533 -19.34 7.96 36.58
N HIS A 534 -20.26 7.02 36.29
CA HIS A 534 -21.04 6.35 37.33
C HIS A 534 -20.15 5.57 38.30
N PHE A 535 -19.15 4.85 37.79
CA PHE A 535 -18.17 4.13 38.63
C PHE A 535 -17.36 5.09 39.51
N GLN A 536 -16.91 6.23 38.96
CA GLN A 536 -16.14 7.23 39.70
C GLN A 536 -16.98 7.92 40.78
N ARG A 537 -18.26 8.18 40.51
CA ARG A 537 -19.15 8.89 41.43
C ARG A 537 -19.63 8.05 42.60
N ASP A 538 -20.08 6.82 42.34
CA ASP A 538 -20.66 5.94 43.36
C ASP A 538 -20.50 4.46 42.98
N LYS A 539 -19.53 3.81 43.62
CA LYS A 539 -19.20 2.40 43.38
C LYS A 539 -20.31 1.43 43.82
N GLU A 540 -21.10 1.78 44.84
CA GLU A 540 -22.18 0.90 45.32
C GLU A 540 -23.41 0.99 44.42
N SER A 541 -23.76 2.19 43.96
CA SER A 541 -24.78 2.39 42.93
C SER A 541 -24.38 1.74 41.60
N PHE A 542 -23.11 1.85 41.21
CA PHE A 542 -22.58 1.17 40.03
C PHE A 542 -22.74 -0.34 40.14
N ARG A 543 -22.36 -0.94 41.27
CA ARG A 543 -22.52 -2.39 41.52
C ARG A 543 -23.97 -2.84 41.39
N ARG A 544 -24.92 -2.05 41.93
CA ARG A 544 -26.36 -2.35 41.81
C ARG A 544 -26.84 -2.32 40.37
N LYS A 545 -26.41 -1.32 39.57
CA LYS A 545 -26.77 -1.22 38.15
C LYS A 545 -26.16 -2.35 37.32
N VAL A 546 -24.91 -2.72 37.56
CA VAL A 546 -24.30 -3.89 36.90
C VAL A 546 -25.09 -5.16 37.20
N LYS A 547 -25.47 -5.38 38.47
CA LYS A 547 -26.26 -6.55 38.87
C LYS A 547 -27.64 -6.60 38.17
N ASP A 548 -28.32 -5.45 38.04
CA ASP A 548 -29.58 -5.35 37.31
C ASP A 548 -29.43 -5.74 35.83
N TYR A 549 -28.35 -5.32 35.17
CA TYR A 549 -28.07 -5.72 33.79
C TYR A 549 -27.77 -7.22 33.68
N ILE A 550 -27.03 -7.79 34.63
CA ILE A 550 -26.77 -9.23 34.68
C ILE A 550 -28.10 -10.00 34.80
N ASP A 551 -28.91 -9.66 35.80
CA ASP A 551 -30.20 -10.33 36.04
C ASP A 551 -31.15 -10.24 34.83
N LYS A 552 -31.07 -9.15 34.06
CA LYS A 552 -31.95 -8.88 32.91
C LYS A 552 -31.47 -9.46 31.58
N TYR A 553 -30.16 -9.52 31.35
CA TYR A 553 -29.60 -9.80 30.03
C TYR A 553 -28.68 -11.03 29.96
N THR A 554 -28.19 -11.55 31.09
CA THR A 554 -27.30 -12.73 31.09
C THR A 554 -28.01 -14.02 31.49
N LYS A 555 -29.18 -13.95 32.14
CA LYS A 555 -29.98 -15.11 32.52
C LYS A 555 -30.88 -15.58 31.38
N ARG A 556 -30.36 -16.43 30.49
CA ARG A 556 -31.15 -17.33 29.65
C ARG A 556 -30.50 -18.68 29.52
#